data_AF-Q6S6M9-F1
#
_entry.id   AF-Q6S6M9-F1
#
_cell.length_a   1.000
_cell.length_b   1.000
_cell.length_c   1.000
_cell.angle_alpha   90.00
_cell.angle_beta   90.00
_cell.angle_gamma   90.00
#
_symmetry.space_group_name_H-M   'P 1'
#
loop_
_entity.id
_entity.type
_entity.pdbx_description
1 polymer ?
#
loop_
_entity_poly.entity_id
_entity_poly.type
_entity_poly.pdbx_seq_one_letter_code
_entity_poly.pdbx_strand_id
1 'polypeptide(L)'
;KRRNGLLKKAYELSVLCEAEIALVVFSNRGRLYEYANNSVRKTIDRYKKTCGEGSSTLTVSEANLLFYQQESSKMKQQIEILQNSNRHLMGEALSCLSIKELKQLESRLEKGLSRIRSKKNEMLLAEIEYMQKKEIELHNDNIYLREQITVNEKAQQHINSMPGNVYEAITSAPYNSKPNQYGSDATFLQLC
;
A
#
# COMPACT_ATOMS: atom_id res chain seq x y z
N LYS A 1 -33.15 18.92 31.34
CA LYS A 1 -33.52 19.58 32.62
C LYS A 1 -32.47 20.60 33.07
N ARG A 2 -31.21 20.22 33.37
CA ARG A 2 -30.16 21.16 33.83
C ARG A 2 -29.86 22.33 32.89
N ARG A 3 -29.70 22.08 31.58
CA ARG A 3 -29.48 23.12 30.56
C ARG A 3 -30.57 24.19 30.57
N ASN A 4 -31.84 23.78 30.56
CA ASN A 4 -32.97 24.72 30.56
C ASN A 4 -33.04 25.50 31.88
N GLY A 5 -32.68 24.89 33.01
CA GLY A 5 -32.55 25.60 34.28
C GLY A 5 -31.45 26.66 34.24
N LEU A 6 -30.32 26.37 33.60
CA LEU A 6 -29.22 27.33 33.42
C LEU A 6 -29.64 28.51 32.54
N LEU A 7 -30.34 28.25 31.42
CA LEU A 7 -30.87 29.30 30.54
C LEU A 7 -31.87 30.20 31.28
N LYS A 8 -32.75 29.61 32.10
CA LYS A 8 -33.70 30.39 32.93
C LYS A 8 -32.98 31.29 33.94
N LYS A 9 -31.96 30.77 34.64
CA LYS A 9 -31.18 31.58 35.57
C LYS A 9 -30.41 32.70 34.87
N ALA A 10 -29.84 32.43 33.70
CA ALA A 10 -29.16 33.45 32.90
C ALA A 10 -30.14 34.56 32.47
N TYR A 11 -31.37 34.20 32.13
CA TYR A 11 -32.45 35.17 31.87
C TYR A 11 -32.80 35.99 33.10
N GLU A 12 -33.12 35.34 34.22
CA GLU A 12 -33.46 36.00 35.49
C GLU A 12 -32.36 36.99 35.91
N LEU A 13 -31.08 36.59 35.87
CA LEU A 13 -29.96 37.46 36.18
C LEU A 13 -29.82 38.64 35.21
N SER A 14 -30.00 38.41 33.91
CA SER A 14 -29.90 39.50 32.92
C SER A 14 -30.96 40.58 33.15
N VAL A 15 -32.16 40.19 33.61
CA VAL A 15 -33.25 41.12 33.91
C VAL A 15 -33.07 41.79 35.28
N LEU A 16 -32.77 41.02 36.33
CA LEU A 16 -32.68 41.54 37.69
C LEU A 16 -31.51 42.49 37.91
N CYS A 17 -30.40 42.29 37.18
CA CYS A 17 -29.18 43.08 37.35
C CYS A 17 -28.89 44.00 36.17
N GLU A 18 -29.78 44.09 35.19
CA GLU A 18 -29.55 44.80 33.92
C GLU A 18 -28.22 44.44 33.24
N ALA A 19 -27.81 43.18 33.40
CA ALA A 19 -26.51 42.70 32.95
C ALA A 19 -26.58 42.14 31.52
N GLU A 20 -25.56 42.42 30.71
CA GLU A 20 -25.36 41.74 29.43
C GLU A 20 -24.80 40.33 29.65
N ILE A 21 -25.58 39.33 29.26
CA ILE A 21 -25.24 37.92 29.47
C ILE A 21 -25.39 37.19 28.13
N ALA A 22 -24.34 36.50 27.72
CA ALA A 22 -24.37 35.49 26.67
C ALA A 22 -23.91 34.14 27.24
N LEU A 23 -24.70 33.09 26.99
CA LEU A 23 -24.43 31.72 27.39
C LEU A 23 -24.36 30.85 26.14
N VAL A 24 -23.25 30.14 25.96
CA VAL A 24 -23.01 29.22 24.85
C VAL A 24 -22.69 27.83 25.42
N VAL A 25 -23.44 26.81 24.99
CA VAL A 25 -23.28 25.43 25.47
C VAL A 25 -23.16 24.48 24.28
N PHE A 26 -22.03 23.79 24.17
CA PHE A 26 -21.83 22.68 23.24
C PHE A 26 -22.07 21.35 23.95
N SER A 27 -22.92 20.50 23.39
CA SER A 27 -23.03 19.11 23.85
C SER A 27 -21.86 18.25 23.34
N ASN A 28 -21.62 17.11 23.97
CA ASN A 28 -20.69 16.09 23.48
C ASN A 28 -21.01 15.57 22.06
N ARG A 29 -22.25 15.76 21.58
CA ARG A 29 -22.68 15.44 20.21
C ARG A 29 -22.53 16.62 19.23
N GLY A 30 -21.85 17.69 19.62
CA GLY A 30 -21.65 18.89 18.79
C GLY A 30 -22.86 19.80 18.63
N ARG A 31 -24.01 19.51 19.27
CA ARG A 31 -25.18 20.42 19.24
C ARG A 31 -24.91 21.69 20.04
N LEU A 32 -25.15 22.83 19.41
CA LEU A 32 -25.08 24.16 20.00
C LEU A 32 -26.42 24.52 20.66
N TYR A 33 -26.34 25.08 21.87
CA TYR A 33 -27.45 25.72 22.56
C TYR A 33 -26.97 27.06 23.10
N GLU A 34 -27.71 28.13 22.83
CA GLU A 34 -27.30 29.47 23.19
C GLU A 34 -28.44 30.30 23.78
N TYR A 35 -28.07 31.30 24.58
CA TYR A 35 -28.93 32.36 25.07
C TYR A 35 -28.13 33.65 25.10
N ALA A 36 -28.75 34.76 24.68
CA ALA A 36 -28.23 36.09 24.91
C ALA A 36 -29.41 37.06 25.03
N ASN A 37 -29.26 38.10 25.86
CA ASN A 37 -30.23 39.17 25.95
C ASN A 37 -30.24 40.08 24.70
N ASN A 38 -29.12 40.15 23.97
CA ASN A 38 -29.02 40.88 22.70
C ASN A 38 -28.55 39.95 21.56
N SER A 39 -27.24 39.71 21.46
CA SER A 39 -26.67 38.81 20.46
C SER A 39 -25.38 38.24 20.99
N VAL A 40 -25.27 36.90 20.94
CA VAL A 40 -24.05 36.17 21.29
C VAL A 40 -22.84 36.77 20.56
N ARG A 41 -22.97 37.06 19.26
CA ARG A 41 -21.91 37.65 18.46
C ARG A 41 -21.50 39.04 18.98
N LYS A 42 -22.45 39.94 19.23
CA LYS A 42 -22.16 41.29 19.75
C LYS A 42 -21.48 41.24 21.12
N THR A 43 -21.94 40.36 22.01
CA THR A 43 -21.36 40.19 23.34
C THR A 43 -19.94 39.61 23.26
N ILE A 44 -19.70 38.63 22.38
CA ILE A 44 -18.35 38.10 22.11
C ILE A 44 -17.44 39.18 21.52
N ASP A 45 -17.93 39.97 20.57
CA ASP A 45 -17.15 41.04 19.94
C ASP A 45 -16.78 42.13 20.96
N ARG A 46 -17.71 42.47 21.86
CA ARG A 46 -17.44 43.40 22.97
C ARG A 46 -16.40 42.83 23.93
N TYR A 47 -16.56 41.57 24.35
CA TYR A 47 -15.60 40.87 25.21
C TYR A 47 -14.19 40.84 24.59
N LYS A 48 -14.08 40.53 23.30
CA LYS A 48 -12.80 40.55 22.59
C LYS A 48 -12.16 41.93 22.57
N LYS A 49 -12.94 43.00 22.46
CA LYS A 49 -12.44 44.37 22.50
C LYS A 49 -11.98 44.80 23.89
N THR A 50 -12.71 44.42 24.95
CA THR A 50 -12.34 44.78 26.34
C THR A 50 -11.27 43.89 26.95
N CYS A 51 -11.18 42.61 26.56
CA CYS A 51 -10.12 41.70 27.04
C CYS A 51 -8.90 41.63 26.12
N GLY A 52 -8.97 42.17 24.90
CA GLY A 52 -7.93 42.10 23.88
C GLY A 52 -6.66 42.90 24.17
N GLU A 53 -6.66 43.79 25.16
CA GLU A 53 -5.48 44.61 25.51
C GLU A 53 -4.63 44.03 26.65
N GLY A 54 -5.10 42.98 27.37
CA GLY A 54 -4.49 42.61 28.66
C GLY A 54 -4.24 41.12 28.94
N SER A 55 -4.61 40.19 28.07
CA SER A 55 -4.38 38.76 28.34
C SER A 55 -3.55 38.10 27.26
N SER A 56 -2.27 37.96 27.57
CA SER A 56 -1.31 37.01 27.00
C SER A 56 -1.73 35.55 27.26
N THR A 57 -2.93 35.19 26.81
CA THR A 57 -3.33 33.80 26.64
C THR A 57 -3.28 33.51 25.14
N LEU A 58 -2.25 32.78 24.71
CA LEU A 58 -2.18 32.18 23.38
C LEU A 58 -3.54 31.62 23.04
N THR A 59 -4.17 32.15 21.99
CA THR A 59 -5.48 31.65 21.57
C THR A 59 -5.30 30.17 21.22
N VAL A 60 -6.31 29.34 21.50
CA VAL A 60 -6.27 27.90 21.17
C VAL A 60 -5.90 27.68 19.68
N SER A 61 -6.24 28.63 18.82
CA SER A 61 -5.84 28.66 17.40
C SER A 61 -4.33 28.83 17.19
N GLU A 62 -3.68 29.72 17.92
CA GLU A 62 -2.22 29.93 17.85
C GLU A 62 -1.45 28.73 18.42
N ALA A 63 -1.93 28.15 19.51
CA ALA A 63 -1.34 26.93 20.08
C ALA A 63 -1.40 25.74 19.10
N ASN A 64 -2.53 25.57 18.40
CA ASN A 64 -2.68 24.54 17.37
C ASN A 64 -1.76 24.79 16.16
N LEU A 65 -1.62 26.04 15.73
CA LEU A 65 -0.73 26.39 14.61
C LEU A 65 0.73 26.06 14.93
N LEU A 66 1.20 26.43 16.13
CA LEU A 66 2.56 26.11 16.59
C LEU A 66 2.80 24.61 16.68
N PHE A 67 1.81 23.85 17.16
CA PHE A 67 1.88 22.39 17.22
C PHE A 67 2.06 21.78 15.81
N TYR A 68 1.23 22.18 14.83
CA TYR A 68 1.36 21.66 13.47
C TYR A 68 2.66 22.09 12.78
N GLN A 69 3.15 23.29 13.08
CA GLN A 69 4.45 23.74 12.58
C GLN A 69 5.59 22.89 13.14
N GLN A 70 5.53 22.54 14.43
CA GLN A 70 6.50 21.66 15.07
C GLN A 70 6.47 20.25 14.46
N GLU A 71 5.29 19.65 14.30
CA GLU A 71 5.15 18.33 13.68
C GLU A 71 5.63 18.32 12.22
N SER A 72 5.32 19.36 11.45
CA SER A 72 5.84 19.52 10.09
C SER A 72 7.37 19.58 10.07
N SER A 73 7.97 20.27 11.04
CA SER A 73 9.43 20.41 11.15
C SER A 73 10.09 19.08 11.51
N LYS A 74 9.51 18.33 12.45
CA LYS A 74 9.96 16.96 12.77
C LYS A 74 9.90 16.05 11.54
N MET A 75 8.81 16.14 10.77
CA MET A 75 8.65 15.30 9.58
C MET A 75 9.67 15.63 8.50
N LYS A 76 9.92 16.93 8.25
CA LYS A 76 10.97 17.38 7.32
C LYS A 76 12.35 16.87 7.72
N GLN A 77 12.67 16.93 9.01
CA GLN A 77 13.94 16.41 9.52
C GLN A 77 14.06 14.89 9.31
N GLN A 78 12.99 14.11 9.53
CA GLN A 78 13.02 12.67 9.27
C GLN A 78 13.21 12.36 7.78
N ILE A 79 12.58 13.12 6.89
CA ILE A 79 12.78 13.00 5.43
C ILE A 79 14.25 13.24 5.07
N GLU A 80 14.84 14.31 5.60
CA GLU A 80 16.24 14.65 5.34
C GLU A 80 17.19 13.55 5.83
N ILE A 81 16.97 13.01 7.03
CA ILE A 81 17.77 11.89 7.57
C ILE A 81 17.67 10.66 6.66
N LEU A 82 16.47 10.30 6.22
CA LEU A 82 16.26 9.16 5.32
C LEU A 82 16.91 9.37 3.96
N GLN A 83 16.79 10.58 3.39
CA GLN A 83 17.43 10.94 2.13
C GLN A 83 18.95 10.86 2.23
N ASN A 84 19.54 11.37 3.32
CA ASN A 84 20.98 11.27 3.56
C ASN A 84 21.41 9.81 3.71
N SER A 85 20.66 9.01 4.47
CA SER A 85 20.92 7.57 4.59
C SER A 85 20.89 6.86 3.24
N ASN A 86 19.95 7.19 2.36
CA ASN A 86 19.88 6.63 1.02
C ASN A 86 21.08 7.04 0.17
N ARG A 87 21.47 8.32 0.19
CA ARG A 87 22.68 8.81 -0.51
C ARG A 87 23.92 8.05 -0.06
N HIS A 88 24.10 7.86 1.24
CA HIS A 88 25.22 7.08 1.77
C HIS A 88 25.17 5.61 1.30
N LEU A 89 24.01 4.97 1.31
CA LEU A 89 23.84 3.60 0.79
C LEU A 89 24.18 3.50 -0.71
N MET A 90 23.98 4.57 -1.47
CA MET A 90 24.36 4.68 -2.87
C MET A 90 25.84 5.05 -3.10
N GLY A 91 26.61 5.23 -2.03
CA GLY A 91 28.03 5.60 -2.10
C GLY A 91 28.28 7.10 -2.30
N GLU A 92 27.26 7.94 -2.11
CA GLU A 92 27.37 9.39 -2.23
C GLU A 92 27.58 10.06 -0.86
N ALA A 93 28.10 11.30 -0.87
CA ALA A 93 28.28 12.15 0.32
C ALA A 93 29.04 11.49 1.50
N LEU A 94 29.90 10.50 1.23
CA LEU A 94 30.58 9.72 2.28
C LEU A 94 31.60 10.53 3.10
N SER A 95 32.04 11.69 2.60
CA SER A 95 33.04 12.54 3.27
C SER A 95 32.56 13.11 4.60
N CYS A 96 31.26 13.15 4.86
CA CYS A 96 30.72 13.60 6.15
C CYS A 96 30.59 12.48 7.18
N LEU A 97 30.93 11.24 6.83
CA LEU A 97 30.87 10.09 7.74
C LEU A 97 32.20 9.89 8.46
N SER A 98 32.13 9.56 9.75
CA SER A 98 33.29 9.07 10.48
C SER A 98 33.70 7.68 10.00
N ILE A 99 34.95 7.29 10.27
CA ILE A 99 35.46 5.94 9.96
C ILE A 99 34.58 4.85 10.58
N LYS A 100 34.05 5.08 11.78
CA LYS A 100 33.15 4.13 12.47
C LYS A 100 31.83 3.96 11.71
N GLU A 101 31.23 5.07 11.26
CA GLU A 101 29.98 5.04 10.49
C GLU A 101 30.19 4.42 9.12
N LEU A 102 31.33 4.70 8.46
CA LEU A 102 31.68 4.11 7.18
C LEU A 102 31.84 2.59 7.26
N LYS A 103 32.51 2.08 8.30
CA LYS A 103 32.61 0.63 8.57
C LYS A 103 31.24 -0.02 8.84
N GLN A 104 30.36 0.68 9.54
CA GLN A 104 28.99 0.20 9.76
C GLN A 104 28.18 0.15 8.46
N LEU A 105 28.31 1.17 7.61
CA LEU A 105 27.69 1.23 6.30
C LEU A 105 28.17 0.10 5.40
N GLU A 106 29.49 -0.11 5.32
CA GLU A 106 30.12 -1.21 4.57
C GLU A 106 29.59 -2.57 5.03
N SER A 107 29.59 -2.84 6.35
CA SER A 107 29.07 -4.10 6.90
C SER A 107 27.59 -4.32 6.57
N ARG A 108 26.78 -3.26 6.57
CA ARG A 108 25.36 -3.34 6.18
C ARG A 108 25.20 -3.67 4.70
N LEU A 109 25.97 -3.02 3.83
CA LEU A 109 25.96 -3.26 2.38
C LEU A 109 26.44 -4.68 2.05
N GLU A 110 27.52 -5.14 2.68
CA GLU A 110 28.06 -6.48 2.48
C GLU A 110 27.06 -7.57 2.85
N LYS A 111 26.40 -7.44 4.02
CA LYS A 111 25.32 -8.37 4.43
C LYS A 111 24.14 -8.33 3.46
N GLY A 112 23.74 -7.15 3.00
CA GLY A 112 22.67 -7.00 2.02
C GLY A 112 23.00 -7.68 0.69
N LEU A 113 24.19 -7.42 0.16
CA LEU A 113 24.69 -8.03 -1.08
C LEU A 113 24.81 -9.54 -0.97
N SER A 114 25.29 -10.06 0.16
CA SER A 114 25.36 -11.51 0.41
C SER A 114 23.98 -12.14 0.32
N ARG A 115 22.96 -11.56 0.99
CA ARG A 115 21.57 -12.05 0.93
C ARG A 115 20.99 -12.01 -0.48
N ILE A 116 21.21 -10.92 -1.23
CA ILE A 116 20.75 -10.79 -2.61
C ILE A 116 21.39 -11.86 -3.50
N ARG A 117 22.71 -12.06 -3.39
CA ARG A 117 23.43 -13.08 -4.15
C ARG A 117 22.92 -14.48 -3.84
N SER A 118 22.74 -14.83 -2.55
CA SER A 118 22.18 -16.11 -2.15
C SER A 118 20.80 -16.34 -2.74
N LYS A 119 19.90 -15.35 -2.66
CA LYS A 119 18.55 -15.49 -3.21
C LYS A 119 18.55 -15.61 -4.74
N LYS A 120 19.40 -14.82 -5.42
CA LYS A 120 19.55 -14.92 -6.87
C LYS A 120 20.06 -16.31 -7.28
N ASN A 121 21.02 -16.86 -6.54
CA ASN A 121 21.55 -18.19 -6.80
C ASN A 121 20.49 -19.28 -6.59
N GLU A 122 19.71 -19.20 -5.50
CA GLU A 122 18.59 -20.10 -5.23
C GLU A 122 17.58 -20.10 -6.39
N MET A 123 17.17 -18.91 -6.85
CA MET A 123 16.23 -18.79 -7.97
C MET A 123 16.80 -19.33 -9.29
N LEU A 124 18.08 -19.06 -9.58
CA LEU A 124 18.73 -19.58 -10.77
C LEU A 124 18.82 -21.10 -10.77
N LEU A 125 19.12 -21.70 -9.62
CA LEU A 125 19.17 -23.16 -9.48
C LEU A 125 17.78 -23.79 -9.70
N ALA A 126 16.74 -23.19 -9.14
CA ALA A 126 15.36 -23.64 -9.36
C ALA A 126 14.95 -23.57 -10.85
N GLU A 127 15.34 -22.49 -11.54
CA GLU A 127 15.08 -22.33 -12.98
C GLU A 127 15.82 -23.38 -13.82
N ILE A 128 17.09 -23.68 -13.48
CA ILE A 128 17.87 -24.72 -14.15
C ILE A 128 17.20 -26.09 -13.99
N GLU A 129 16.78 -26.43 -12.76
CA GLU A 129 16.10 -27.70 -12.49
C GLU A 129 14.78 -27.81 -13.27
N TYR A 130 14.00 -26.73 -13.30
CA TYR A 130 12.76 -26.67 -14.10
C TYR A 130 13.03 -26.91 -15.59
N MET A 131 14.02 -26.22 -16.15
CA MET A 131 14.37 -26.33 -17.57
C MET A 131 14.89 -27.73 -17.94
N GLN A 132 15.70 -28.35 -17.07
CA GLN A 132 16.18 -29.73 -17.26
C GLN A 132 15.02 -30.74 -17.25
N LYS A 133 14.07 -30.60 -16.32
CA LYS A 133 12.88 -31.46 -16.29
C LYS A 133 12.06 -31.32 -17.58
N LYS A 134 11.86 -30.09 -18.04
CA LYS A 134 11.14 -29.80 -19.28
C LYS A 134 11.84 -30.35 -20.52
N GLU A 135 13.17 -30.30 -20.55
CA GLU A 135 13.97 -30.91 -21.62
C GLU A 135 13.72 -32.43 -21.70
N ILE A 136 13.74 -33.12 -20.55
CA ILE A 136 13.48 -34.57 -20.48
C ILE A 136 12.05 -34.90 -20.93
N GLU A 137 11.05 -34.14 -20.47
CA GLU A 137 9.66 -34.34 -20.88
C GLU A 137 9.49 -34.19 -22.40
N LEU A 138 10.02 -33.10 -22.98
CA LEU A 138 9.96 -32.87 -24.43
C LEU A 138 10.74 -33.91 -25.22
N HIS A 139 11.87 -34.39 -24.70
CA HIS A 139 12.64 -35.46 -25.33
C HIS A 139 11.84 -36.77 -25.39
N ASN A 140 11.19 -37.15 -24.29
CA ASN A 140 10.34 -38.33 -24.22
C ASN A 140 9.13 -38.23 -25.17
N ASP A 141 8.47 -37.07 -25.19
CA ASP A 141 7.37 -36.81 -26.14
C ASP A 141 7.85 -36.90 -27.60
N ASN A 142 9.06 -36.40 -27.90
CA ASN A 142 9.63 -36.49 -29.23
C ASN A 142 9.91 -37.93 -29.66
N ILE A 143 10.45 -38.77 -28.76
CA ILE A 143 10.65 -40.20 -29.00
C ILE A 143 9.32 -40.88 -29.28
N TYR A 144 8.32 -40.68 -28.41
CA TYR A 144 6.99 -41.28 -28.56
C TYR A 144 6.34 -40.90 -29.90
N LEU A 145 6.42 -39.63 -30.30
CA LEU A 145 5.88 -39.18 -31.58
C LEU A 145 6.59 -39.83 -32.78
N ARG A 146 7.91 -40.01 -32.72
CA ARG A 146 8.68 -40.70 -33.78
C ARG A 146 8.28 -42.17 -33.91
N GLU A 147 8.05 -42.85 -32.79
CA GLU A 147 7.55 -44.23 -32.78
C GLU A 147 6.16 -44.30 -33.44
N GLN A 148 5.25 -43.40 -33.08
CA GLN A 148 3.91 -43.36 -33.65
C GLN A 148 3.89 -43.03 -35.15
N ILE A 149 4.77 -42.14 -35.61
CA ILE A 149 4.97 -41.87 -37.04
C ILE A 149 5.38 -43.17 -37.75
N THR A 150 6.36 -43.89 -37.21
CA THR A 150 6.85 -45.15 -37.80
C THR A 150 5.75 -46.22 -37.87
N VAL A 151 4.91 -46.32 -36.83
CA VAL A 151 3.76 -47.24 -36.82
C VAL A 151 2.73 -46.86 -37.89
N ASN A 152 2.38 -45.57 -37.98
CA ASN A 152 1.42 -45.08 -38.98
C ASN A 152 1.94 -45.26 -40.42
N GLU A 153 3.22 -45.01 -40.67
CA GLU A 153 3.84 -45.23 -41.98
C GLU A 153 3.76 -46.70 -42.40
N LYS A 154 4.04 -47.63 -41.48
CA LYS A 154 3.87 -49.08 -41.73
C LYS A 154 2.41 -49.47 -41.98
N ALA A 155 1.47 -48.91 -41.23
CA ALA A 155 0.05 -49.16 -41.44
C ALA A 155 -0.43 -48.67 -42.81
N GLN A 156 0.04 -47.49 -43.26
CA GLN A 156 -0.27 -46.95 -44.59
C GLN A 156 0.36 -47.81 -45.71
N GLN A 157 1.58 -48.31 -45.54
CA GLN A 157 2.20 -49.23 -46.49
C GLN A 157 1.45 -50.56 -46.61
N HIS A 158 0.92 -51.08 -45.50
CA HIS A 158 0.09 -52.30 -45.49
C HIS A 158 -1.27 -52.08 -46.17
N ILE A 159 -1.89 -50.90 -46.00
CA ILE A 159 -3.13 -50.54 -46.70
C ILE A 159 -2.90 -50.37 -48.21
N ASN A 160 -1.75 -49.81 -48.62
CA ASN A 160 -1.42 -49.61 -50.03
C ASN A 160 -0.94 -50.87 -50.77
N SER A 161 -0.70 -51.99 -50.08
CA SER A 161 -0.23 -53.26 -50.66
C SER A 161 -1.32 -54.32 -50.86
N MET A 162 -2.58 -54.00 -50.54
CA MET A 162 -3.74 -54.84 -50.89
C MET A 162 -4.27 -54.47 -52.29
N PRO A 163 -4.36 -55.41 -53.25
CA PRO A 163 -4.96 -55.13 -54.55
C PRO A 163 -6.49 -54.96 -54.38
N GLY A 164 -7.01 -53.86 -54.93
CA GLY A 164 -8.29 -53.25 -54.60
C GLY A 164 -9.53 -54.15 -54.55
N ASN A 165 -10.49 -53.78 -53.68
CA ASN A 165 -11.78 -53.28 -54.13
C ASN A 165 -12.64 -52.64 -53.01
N VAL A 166 -13.24 -51.51 -53.39
CA VAL A 166 -14.55 -50.96 -52.98
C VAL A 166 -14.62 -50.06 -51.73
N TYR A 167 -15.19 -48.89 -52.02
CA TYR A 167 -15.70 -47.77 -51.24
C TYR A 167 -16.40 -48.08 -49.90
N GLU A 168 -16.46 -47.02 -49.08
CA GLU A 168 -17.23 -46.82 -47.84
C GLU A 168 -16.55 -47.18 -46.51
N ALA A 169 -15.88 -46.18 -45.91
CA ALA A 169 -16.26 -45.69 -44.58
C ALA A 169 -15.50 -44.40 -44.28
N ILE A 170 -16.18 -43.27 -44.47
CA ILE A 170 -15.86 -42.05 -43.74
C ILE A 170 -16.16 -42.35 -42.27
N THR A 171 -15.13 -42.46 -41.44
CA THR A 171 -15.26 -42.21 -40.00
C THR A 171 -14.01 -41.48 -39.52
N SER A 172 -14.19 -40.16 -39.34
CA SER A 172 -13.32 -39.28 -38.58
C SER A 172 -13.01 -39.88 -37.21
N ALA A 173 -11.75 -40.22 -36.96
CA ALA A 173 -11.27 -40.43 -35.59
C ALA A 173 -11.05 -39.05 -34.95
N PRO A 174 -11.55 -38.80 -33.72
CA PRO A 174 -11.46 -37.47 -33.12
C PRO A 174 -10.01 -37.15 -32.73
N TYR A 175 -9.55 -35.97 -33.11
CA TYR A 175 -8.42 -35.31 -32.46
C TYR A 175 -8.69 -35.28 -30.95
N ASN A 176 -7.98 -36.10 -30.18
CA ASN A 176 -8.02 -36.01 -28.72
C ASN A 176 -7.11 -34.86 -28.28
N SER A 177 -7.62 -33.64 -28.44
CA SER A 177 -7.04 -32.44 -27.85
C SER A 177 -7.15 -32.56 -26.34
N LYS A 178 -6.08 -33.01 -25.66
CA LYS A 178 -5.99 -32.83 -24.21
C LYS A 178 -6.11 -31.32 -23.94
N PRO A 179 -7.01 -30.88 -23.05
CA PRO A 179 -7.10 -29.48 -22.69
C PRO A 179 -5.77 -29.09 -22.03
N ASN A 180 -5.16 -28.07 -22.61
CA ASN A 180 -4.03 -27.36 -22.05
C ASN A 180 -4.47 -26.80 -20.69
N GLN A 181 -4.20 -27.51 -19.60
CA GLN A 181 -4.22 -26.92 -18.27
C GLN A 181 -2.98 -26.04 -18.16
N TYR A 182 -3.04 -24.86 -18.81
CA TYR A 182 -2.31 -23.71 -18.33
C TYR A 182 -2.97 -23.32 -17.01
N GLY A 183 -2.59 -24.04 -15.95
CA GLY A 183 -2.75 -23.63 -14.58
C GLY A 183 -1.97 -22.32 -14.41
N SER A 184 -2.73 -21.25 -14.36
CA SER A 184 -2.40 -19.98 -13.74
C SER A 184 -1.58 -20.20 -12.46
N ASP A 185 -0.32 -19.81 -12.48
CA ASP A 185 0.38 -19.39 -11.28
C ASP A 185 0.91 -17.97 -11.50
N ALA A 186 -0.05 -17.05 -11.67
CA ALA A 186 0.16 -15.61 -11.57
C ALA A 186 0.28 -15.17 -10.09
N THR A 187 1.04 -15.92 -9.29
CA THR A 187 1.17 -15.70 -7.85
C THR A 187 2.56 -15.19 -7.44
N PHE A 188 3.36 -14.69 -8.40
CA PHE A 188 4.70 -14.16 -8.11
C PHE A 188 4.82 -12.63 -8.15
N LEU A 189 3.71 -11.90 -8.00
CA LEU A 189 3.71 -10.44 -7.75
C LEU A 189 3.21 -10.08 -6.36
N GLN A 190 3.63 -10.84 -5.36
CA GLN A 190 3.54 -10.38 -3.98
C GLN A 190 4.71 -10.95 -3.17
N LEU A 191 5.87 -10.30 -3.26
CA LEU A 191 6.72 -9.96 -2.11
C LEU A 191 7.96 -9.18 -2.58
N CYS A 192 8.12 -7.99 -2.00
CA CYS A 192 9.20 -6.98 -2.14
C CYS A 192 9.06 -5.99 -3.29
#